data_AF-A0A2R6KZU0-F1
#
_entry.id   AF-A0A2R6KZU0-F1
#
_cell.length_a   1.000
_cell.length_b   1.000
_cell.length_c   1.000
_cell.angle_alpha   90.00
_cell.angle_beta   90.00
_cell.angle_gamma   90.00
#
_symmetry.space_group_name_H-M   'P 1'
#
loop_
_entity.id
_entity.type
_entity.pdbx_description
1 polymer ?
#
loop_
_entity_poly.entity_id
_entity_poly.type
_entity_poly.pdbx_seq_one_letter_code
_entity_poly.pdbx_strand_id
1 'polypeptide(L)'
;VESAVGDAVAPEEAANGGTTAGTTGDAERDDGDPVEPDEPAGADEADEPAGADEAAHPETISGHVRAVIGSDSGRVRLLDDAFSTVDDDDAGGAFDLVAEADEAPTAVVLDGALDQRLLDVAAQRGVGQVVAASTGEFVKQPTSVRVRTGEELLAANEP
;
A
#
# COMPACT_ATOMS: atom_id res chain seq x y z
N VAL A 1 -5.17 -58.67 -38.17
CA VAL A 1 -4.89 -57.56 -37.22
C VAL A 1 -3.46 -57.74 -36.80
N GLU A 2 -2.54 -56.93 -37.32
CA GLU A 2 -1.11 -57.18 -37.20
C GLU A 2 -0.38 -55.86 -36.92
N SER A 3 0.49 -55.90 -35.89
CA SER A 3 1.65 -55.02 -35.64
C SER A 3 1.39 -53.53 -35.31
N ALA A 4 2.07 -52.87 -34.38
CA ALA A 4 3.16 -53.25 -33.48
C ALA A 4 3.30 -52.19 -32.35
N VAL A 5 4.14 -52.57 -31.40
CA VAL A 5 4.49 -52.08 -30.06
C VAL A 5 5.48 -50.90 -30.01
N GLY A 6 5.60 -50.29 -28.81
CA GLY A 6 6.74 -49.48 -28.33
C GLY A 6 6.48 -47.97 -28.40
N ASP A 7 6.62 -47.17 -27.35
CA ASP A 7 7.81 -47.08 -26.51
C ASP A 7 7.46 -46.56 -25.10
N ALA A 8 8.10 -47.17 -24.10
CA ALA A 8 8.02 -46.84 -22.70
C ALA A 8 9.36 -46.26 -22.25
N VAL A 9 9.37 -45.11 -21.59
CA VAL A 9 10.47 -44.70 -20.71
C VAL A 9 9.96 -43.84 -19.54
N ALA A 10 9.97 -44.46 -18.36
CA ALA A 10 10.25 -43.87 -17.05
C ALA A 10 11.28 -44.81 -16.40
N PRO A 11 11.96 -44.50 -15.26
CA PRO A 11 11.84 -43.36 -14.35
C PRO A 11 13.22 -42.81 -13.86
N GLU A 12 13.19 -42.03 -12.77
CA GLU A 12 14.19 -41.97 -11.66
C GLU A 12 15.07 -40.71 -11.53
N GLU A 13 14.92 -40.01 -10.40
CA GLU A 13 15.98 -39.61 -9.44
C GLU A 13 15.25 -39.01 -8.21
N ALA A 14 15.16 -39.66 -7.04
CA ALA A 14 16.19 -40.04 -6.07
C ALA A 14 16.75 -38.85 -5.25
N ALA A 15 16.88 -39.11 -3.95
CA ALA A 15 16.89 -38.16 -2.86
C ALA A 15 18.28 -37.62 -2.47
N ASN A 16 18.31 -36.46 -1.83
CA ASN A 16 19.35 -36.01 -0.87
C ASN A 16 18.60 -35.16 0.19
N GLY A 17 18.55 -35.49 1.48
CA GLY A 17 19.69 -35.58 2.42
C GLY A 17 20.24 -34.17 2.63
N GLY A 18 20.08 -33.44 3.74
CA GLY A 18 20.03 -33.76 5.15
C GLY A 18 21.01 -32.80 5.86
N THR A 19 20.77 -32.53 7.16
CA THR A 19 21.81 -32.21 8.18
C THR A 19 22.05 -30.72 8.57
N THR A 20 21.76 -30.43 9.86
CA THR A 20 22.49 -29.57 10.85
C THR A 20 22.57 -28.05 10.65
N ALA A 21 22.69 -27.18 11.65
CA ALA A 21 22.72 -27.16 13.12
C ALA A 21 22.54 -25.66 13.50
N GLY A 22 21.88 -25.27 14.59
CA GLY A 22 22.45 -25.29 15.93
C GLY A 22 23.63 -24.31 16.08
N THR A 23 23.38 -23.08 16.52
CA THR A 23 24.38 -22.25 17.21
C THR A 23 23.70 -21.44 18.31
N THR A 24 24.00 -21.88 19.52
CA THR A 24 23.75 -21.30 20.83
C THR A 24 24.88 -20.36 21.24
N GLY A 25 24.53 -19.31 21.99
CA GLY A 25 25.43 -18.62 22.93
C GLY A 25 26.53 -17.78 22.27
N ASP A 26 27.17 -16.84 22.94
CA ASP A 26 27.18 -16.36 24.32
C ASP A 26 28.11 -15.12 24.30
N ALA A 27 28.20 -14.41 25.43
CA ALA A 27 29.24 -13.44 25.81
C ALA A 27 28.83 -11.97 25.80
N GLU A 28 28.06 -11.64 26.84
CA GLU A 28 28.34 -10.57 27.80
C GLU A 28 29.84 -10.18 27.87
N ARG A 29 30.13 -8.89 27.72
CA ARG A 29 31.35 -8.22 28.22
C ARG A 29 30.87 -7.00 29.00
N ASP A 30 31.03 -6.93 30.32
CA ASP A 30 32.27 -6.79 31.13
C ASP A 30 32.63 -5.32 31.36
N ASP A 31 32.92 -5.05 32.64
CA ASP A 31 33.42 -3.83 33.30
C ASP A 31 32.47 -2.60 33.39
N GLY A 32 32.12 -2.05 34.56
CA GLY A 32 32.70 -2.16 35.89
C GLY A 32 33.39 -0.85 36.34
N ASP A 33 32.59 0.10 36.85
CA ASP A 33 32.91 1.18 37.82
C ASP A 33 33.83 2.38 37.39
N PRO A 34 33.71 3.62 37.97
CA PRO A 34 33.03 3.96 39.21
C PRO A 34 32.08 5.19 39.21
N VAL A 35 31.21 5.16 40.22
CA VAL A 35 30.37 6.23 40.79
C VAL A 35 31.22 7.24 41.58
N GLU A 36 30.95 8.56 41.42
CA GLU A 36 30.43 9.48 42.47
C GLU A 36 30.48 10.98 42.03
N PRO A 37 29.77 11.91 42.73
CA PRO A 37 28.76 12.80 42.14
C PRO A 37 29.18 14.28 42.09
N ASP A 38 28.39 15.12 41.40
CA ASP A 38 28.05 16.48 41.87
C ASP A 38 26.83 17.03 41.10
N GLU A 39 25.83 17.45 41.86
CA GLU A 39 24.63 18.19 41.41
C GLU A 39 25.04 19.64 41.00
N PRO A 40 24.28 20.36 40.16
CA PRO A 40 23.04 20.95 40.63
C PRO A 40 21.89 20.88 39.64
N ALA A 41 20.70 20.84 40.22
CA ALA A 41 19.43 21.15 39.59
C ALA A 41 19.51 22.47 38.79
N GLY A 42 19.49 22.33 37.47
CA GLY A 42 19.16 23.36 36.52
C GLY A 42 18.08 22.81 35.61
N ALA A 43 16.83 22.91 36.07
CA ALA A 43 15.67 22.79 35.22
C ALA A 43 15.70 23.98 34.25
N ASP A 44 16.49 23.85 33.20
CA ASP A 44 16.25 24.60 31.97
C ASP A 44 15.39 23.66 31.14
N GLU A 45 14.08 23.86 31.26
CA GLU A 45 13.10 23.38 30.31
C GLU A 45 13.58 23.84 28.93
N ALA A 46 14.39 23.00 28.29
CA ALA A 46 14.50 22.99 26.86
C ALA A 46 13.07 22.77 26.38
N ASP A 47 12.45 23.89 26.03
CA ASP A 47 11.31 23.99 25.14
C ASP A 47 11.74 23.37 23.80
N GLU A 48 11.92 22.06 23.82
CA GLU A 48 11.85 21.24 22.63
C GLU A 48 10.36 21.20 22.32
N PRO A 49 9.90 21.79 21.20
CA PRO A 49 8.65 21.34 20.64
C PRO A 49 8.86 19.89 20.17
N ALA A 50 8.78 18.96 21.11
CA ALA A 50 8.48 17.56 20.88
C ALA A 50 7.00 17.47 20.47
N GLY A 51 6.73 17.99 19.29
CA GLY A 51 5.58 17.68 18.45
C GLY A 51 6.17 17.75 17.06
N ALA A 52 6.91 16.71 16.65
CA ALA A 52 6.35 15.75 15.72
C ALA A 52 5.58 16.50 14.63
N ASP A 53 6.18 16.55 13.45
CA ASP A 53 5.45 16.66 12.19
C ASP A 53 4.33 15.61 12.24
N GLU A 54 3.21 15.95 12.88
CA GLU A 54 1.96 15.25 12.74
C GLU A 54 1.53 15.64 11.34
N ALA A 55 2.23 15.05 10.37
CA ALA A 55 2.14 15.33 8.95
C ALA A 55 0.67 15.32 8.64
N ALA A 56 0.09 16.52 8.47
CA ALA A 56 -1.34 16.73 8.52
C ALA A 56 -2.01 15.69 7.63
N HIS A 57 -2.57 14.64 8.23
CA HIS A 57 -3.13 13.56 7.46
C HIS A 57 -4.28 14.19 6.68
N PRO A 58 -4.23 14.12 5.34
CA PRO A 58 -5.09 14.97 4.55
C PRO A 58 -6.56 14.64 4.83
N GLU A 59 -7.29 15.53 5.50
CA GLU A 59 -8.70 15.30 5.85
C GLU A 59 -9.66 15.44 4.66
N THR A 60 -9.11 15.71 3.46
CA THR A 60 -9.89 15.95 2.24
C THR A 60 -9.39 15.08 1.11
N ILE A 61 -10.29 14.71 0.21
CA ILE A 61 -9.95 13.95 -1.00
C ILE A 61 -8.86 14.63 -1.83
N SER A 62 -8.87 15.97 -1.94
CA SER A 62 -7.84 16.73 -2.65
C SER A 62 -6.47 16.64 -1.98
N GLY A 63 -6.44 16.60 -0.64
CA GLY A 63 -5.20 16.37 0.11
C GLY A 63 -4.64 14.97 -0.14
N HIS A 64 -5.49 13.94 -0.12
CA HIS A 64 -5.09 12.56 -0.42
C HIS A 64 -4.55 12.42 -1.86
N VAL A 65 -5.25 13.03 -2.82
CA VAL A 65 -4.84 13.06 -4.22
C VAL A 65 -3.48 13.75 -4.38
N ARG A 66 -3.25 14.88 -3.72
CA ARG A 66 -1.93 15.55 -3.76
C ARG A 66 -0.82 14.70 -3.13
N ALA A 67 -1.11 14.04 -2.01
CA ALA A 67 -0.14 13.20 -1.31
C ALA A 67 0.23 11.94 -2.12
N VAL A 68 -0.74 11.35 -2.83
CA VAL A 68 -0.56 10.09 -3.57
C VAL A 68 -0.13 10.35 -5.02
N ILE A 69 -0.92 11.13 -5.76
CA ILE A 69 -0.70 11.43 -7.18
C ILE A 69 0.31 12.58 -7.34
N GLY A 70 0.14 13.67 -6.58
CA GLY A 70 1.02 14.83 -6.70
C GLY A 70 2.47 14.57 -6.26
N SER A 71 2.72 13.45 -5.57
CA SER A 71 4.06 13.02 -5.16
C SER A 71 4.61 11.85 -6.00
N ASP A 72 3.90 11.41 -7.05
CA ASP A 72 4.25 10.23 -7.86
C ASP A 72 4.60 9.01 -6.97
N SER A 73 3.75 8.73 -5.99
CA SER A 73 4.02 7.70 -4.97
C SER A 73 3.92 6.27 -5.50
N GLY A 74 3.27 6.05 -6.63
CA GLY A 74 2.97 4.75 -7.22
C GLY A 74 1.97 3.91 -6.40
N ARG A 75 1.17 4.55 -5.55
CA ARG A 75 0.27 3.87 -4.58
C ARG A 75 -1.20 4.02 -4.92
N VAL A 76 -1.99 3.11 -4.36
CA VAL A 76 -3.45 3.19 -4.33
C VAL A 76 -3.91 3.37 -2.88
N ARG A 77 -4.97 4.13 -2.68
CA ARG A 77 -5.57 4.39 -1.37
C ARG A 77 -7.08 4.29 -1.43
N LEU A 78 -7.65 3.46 -0.57
CA LEU A 78 -9.09 3.31 -0.39
C LEU A 78 -9.56 4.27 0.70
N LEU A 79 -10.63 5.01 0.41
CA LEU A 79 -11.20 5.99 1.31
C LEU A 79 -12.67 5.67 1.61
N ASP A 80 -13.05 5.84 2.87
CA ASP A 80 -14.44 5.75 3.32
C ASP A 80 -15.23 7.06 3.10
N ASP A 81 -16.46 7.12 3.63
CA ASP A 81 -17.35 8.28 3.54
C ASP A 81 -16.79 9.54 4.23
N ALA A 82 -15.97 9.38 5.26
CA ALA A 82 -15.28 10.46 5.95
C ALA A 82 -13.96 10.85 5.24
N PHE A 83 -13.67 10.27 4.07
CA PHE A 83 -12.38 10.36 3.38
C PHE A 83 -11.21 9.87 4.23
N SER A 84 -11.45 9.02 5.23
CA SER A 84 -10.38 8.39 5.99
C SER A 84 -9.82 7.20 5.23
N THR A 85 -8.52 6.93 5.41
CA THR A 85 -7.86 5.79 4.74
C THR A 85 -8.34 4.50 5.37
N VAL A 86 -8.97 3.66 4.56
CA VAL A 86 -9.37 2.30 4.93
C VAL A 86 -8.20 1.35 4.73
N ASP A 87 -7.58 1.43 3.55
CA ASP A 87 -6.46 0.58 3.15
C ASP A 87 -5.58 1.28 2.09
N ASP A 88 -4.32 0.86 1.99
CA ASP A 88 -3.37 1.38 1.01
C ASP A 88 -2.38 0.30 0.56
N ASP A 89 -2.09 0.29 -0.74
CA ASP A 89 -1.20 -0.69 -1.36
C ASP A 89 -0.48 -0.07 -2.57
N ASP A 90 0.30 -0.85 -3.31
CA ASP A 90 0.91 -0.43 -4.56
C ASP A 90 -0.15 -0.31 -5.67
N ALA A 91 0.07 0.61 -6.62
CA ALA A 91 -0.85 0.84 -7.74
C ALA A 91 -1.13 -0.44 -8.56
N GLY A 92 -0.18 -1.38 -8.61
CA GLY A 92 -0.35 -2.68 -9.24
C GLY A 92 -1.32 -3.62 -8.52
N GLY A 93 -1.51 -3.45 -7.21
CA GLY A 93 -2.43 -4.21 -6.36
C GLY A 93 -3.82 -3.60 -6.23
N ALA A 94 -4.08 -2.46 -6.87
CA ALA A 94 -5.35 -1.72 -6.74
C ALA A 94 -6.62 -2.52 -7.03
N PHE A 95 -6.55 -3.47 -7.97
CA PHE A 95 -7.68 -4.34 -8.28
C PHE A 95 -8.02 -5.26 -7.11
N ASP A 96 -7.02 -5.99 -6.61
CA ASP A 96 -7.18 -6.95 -5.52
C ASP A 96 -7.59 -6.20 -4.24
N LEU A 97 -6.98 -5.05 -3.97
CA LEU A 97 -7.33 -4.20 -2.84
C LEU A 97 -8.82 -3.83 -2.81
N VAL A 98 -9.38 -3.38 -3.94
CA VAL A 98 -10.83 -3.07 -4.04
C VAL A 98 -11.68 -4.33 -4.01
N ALA A 99 -11.19 -5.43 -4.61
CA ALA A 99 -11.91 -6.69 -4.67
C ALA A 99 -12.01 -7.38 -3.31
N GLU A 100 -10.99 -7.24 -2.45
CA GLU A 100 -10.87 -7.91 -1.15
C GLU A 100 -11.27 -7.03 0.04
N ALA A 101 -11.40 -5.70 -0.13
CA ALA A 101 -11.81 -4.79 0.94
C ALA A 101 -13.11 -5.22 1.66
N ASP A 102 -13.07 -5.35 2.98
CA ASP A 102 -14.24 -5.77 3.77
C ASP A 102 -15.47 -4.88 3.53
N GLU A 103 -15.27 -3.55 3.57
CA GLU A 103 -16.30 -2.57 3.27
C GLU A 103 -16.04 -1.88 1.92
N ALA A 104 -17.10 -1.60 1.17
CA ALA A 104 -16.98 -0.94 -0.12
C ALA A 104 -16.49 0.50 0.08
N PRO A 105 -15.34 0.88 -0.49
CA PRO A 105 -14.83 2.22 -0.33
C PRO A 105 -15.71 3.23 -1.07
N THR A 106 -15.90 4.41 -0.48
CA THR A 106 -16.64 5.51 -1.11
C THR A 106 -15.81 6.14 -2.23
N ALA A 107 -14.49 6.21 -2.04
CA ALA A 107 -13.56 6.77 -3.02
C ALA A 107 -12.27 5.96 -3.12
N VAL A 108 -11.70 5.91 -4.32
CA VAL A 108 -10.40 5.28 -4.58
C VAL A 108 -9.46 6.30 -5.21
N VAL A 109 -8.27 6.45 -4.65
CA VAL A 109 -7.19 7.29 -5.19
C VAL A 109 -6.08 6.39 -5.71
N LEU A 110 -5.74 6.49 -6.99
CA LEU A 110 -4.74 5.67 -7.65
C LEU A 110 -3.67 6.55 -8.29
N ASP A 111 -2.43 6.42 -7.85
CA ASP A 111 -1.28 6.98 -8.58
C ASP A 111 -0.84 6.03 -9.70
N GLY A 112 -1.60 6.08 -10.79
CA GLY A 112 -1.40 5.22 -11.95
C GLY A 112 -2.50 5.39 -12.98
N ALA A 113 -2.47 4.53 -14.00
CA ALA A 113 -3.51 4.47 -15.01
C ALA A 113 -4.72 3.69 -14.51
N LEU A 114 -5.91 4.27 -14.61
CA LEU A 114 -7.15 3.55 -14.34
C LEU A 114 -7.49 2.63 -15.52
N ASP A 115 -7.41 1.32 -15.29
CA ASP A 115 -7.80 0.29 -16.26
C ASP A 115 -9.29 -0.06 -16.20
N GLN A 116 -9.82 -0.62 -17.30
CA GLN A 116 -11.21 -1.07 -17.41
C GLN A 116 -11.58 -2.12 -16.34
N ARG A 117 -10.64 -2.99 -15.94
CA ARG A 117 -10.88 -4.01 -14.91
C ARG A 117 -11.12 -3.40 -13.54
N LEU A 118 -10.28 -2.42 -13.17
CA LEU A 118 -10.40 -1.70 -11.91
C LEU A 118 -11.71 -0.88 -11.87
N LEU A 119 -12.06 -0.25 -13.01
CA LEU A 119 -13.33 0.44 -13.13
C LEU A 119 -14.54 -0.50 -12.98
N ASP A 120 -14.46 -1.71 -13.52
CA ASP A 120 -15.55 -2.69 -13.44
C ASP A 120 -15.76 -3.18 -12.00
N VAL A 121 -14.67 -3.54 -11.29
CA VAL A 121 -14.78 -3.96 -9.87
C VAL A 121 -15.24 -2.82 -8.98
N ALA A 122 -14.78 -1.58 -9.23
CA ALA A 122 -15.26 -0.40 -8.52
C ALA A 122 -16.77 -0.23 -8.68
N ALA A 123 -17.29 -0.40 -9.92
CA ALA A 123 -18.73 -0.33 -10.18
C ALA A 123 -19.51 -1.47 -9.51
N GLN A 124 -18.98 -2.70 -9.52
CA GLN A 124 -19.59 -3.85 -8.88
C GLN A 124 -19.64 -3.73 -7.35
N ARG A 125 -18.59 -3.17 -6.74
CA ARG A 125 -18.51 -2.90 -5.30
C ARG A 125 -19.36 -1.70 -4.88
N GLY A 126 -19.75 -0.84 -5.81
CA GLY A 126 -20.55 0.36 -5.53
C GLY A 126 -19.70 1.57 -5.12
N VAL A 127 -18.43 1.62 -5.54
CA VAL A 127 -17.56 2.78 -5.32
C VAL A 127 -18.14 4.00 -6.02
N GLY A 128 -18.36 5.08 -5.29
CA GLY A 128 -18.98 6.29 -5.83
C GLY A 128 -18.06 7.09 -6.76
N GLN A 129 -16.75 7.09 -6.47
CA GLN A 129 -15.78 7.86 -7.25
C GLN A 129 -14.38 7.24 -7.28
N VAL A 130 -13.69 7.41 -8.41
CA VAL A 130 -12.32 6.97 -8.61
C VAL A 130 -11.51 8.16 -9.13
N VAL A 131 -10.41 8.47 -8.44
CA VAL A 131 -9.46 9.50 -8.83
C VAL A 131 -8.15 8.83 -9.20
N ALA A 132 -7.72 8.96 -10.45
CA ALA A 132 -6.47 8.35 -10.92
C ALA A 132 -5.48 9.42 -11.39
N ALA A 133 -4.19 9.11 -11.40
CA ALA A 133 -3.19 9.98 -12.04
C ALA A 133 -3.51 10.14 -13.53
N SER A 134 -3.91 9.06 -14.19
CA SER A 134 -4.35 9.09 -15.58
C SER A 134 -5.50 8.13 -15.82
N THR A 135 -6.39 8.48 -16.74
CA THR A 135 -7.48 7.60 -17.16
C THR A 135 -7.08 6.80 -18.39
N GLY A 136 -7.26 5.48 -18.35
CA GLY A 136 -7.09 4.61 -19.52
C GLY A 136 -8.24 4.71 -20.52
N GLU A 137 -8.22 3.83 -21.52
CA GLU A 137 -9.30 3.73 -22.50
C GLU A 137 -10.47 2.90 -21.96
N PHE A 138 -11.64 3.52 -21.84
CA PHE A 138 -12.86 2.85 -21.39
C PHE A 138 -13.80 2.58 -22.55
N VAL A 139 -14.30 1.35 -22.65
CA VAL A 139 -15.27 0.99 -23.70
C VAL A 139 -16.64 1.60 -23.38
N LYS A 140 -17.02 1.56 -22.10
CA LYS A 140 -18.23 2.19 -21.56
C LYS A 140 -17.97 2.64 -20.13
N GLN A 141 -18.35 3.88 -19.81
CA GLN A 141 -18.28 4.37 -18.45
C GLN A 141 -19.60 4.05 -17.70
N PRO A 142 -19.55 3.31 -16.58
CA PRO A 142 -20.73 3.07 -15.77
C PRO A 142 -21.19 4.38 -15.13
N THR A 143 -22.51 4.64 -15.10
CA THR A 143 -23.08 5.86 -14.51
C THR A 143 -23.03 5.88 -12.98
N SER A 144 -22.79 4.72 -12.35
CA SER A 144 -22.64 4.63 -10.89
C SER A 144 -21.31 5.16 -10.38
N VAL A 145 -20.27 5.25 -11.23
CA VAL A 145 -18.91 5.60 -10.81
C VAL A 145 -18.46 6.90 -11.48
N ARG A 146 -18.05 7.88 -10.66
CA ARG A 146 -17.46 9.13 -11.15
C ARG A 146 -15.95 8.98 -11.29
N VAL A 147 -15.44 9.05 -12.51
CA VAL A 147 -14.00 9.04 -12.79
C VAL A 147 -13.49 10.47 -12.91
N ARG A 148 -12.37 10.78 -12.23
CA ARG A 148 -11.67 12.06 -12.34
C ARG A 148 -10.16 11.82 -12.36
N THR A 149 -9.39 12.71 -12.98
CA THR A 149 -7.95 12.72 -12.77
C THR A 149 -7.56 13.52 -11.53
N GLY A 150 -6.42 13.19 -10.94
CA GLY A 150 -5.87 13.95 -9.82
C GLY A 150 -5.64 15.41 -10.19
N GLU A 151 -5.12 15.66 -11.39
CA GLU A 151 -4.90 17.01 -11.94
C GLU A 151 -6.20 17.81 -12.05
N GLU A 152 -7.25 17.23 -12.64
CA GLU A 152 -8.57 17.90 -12.73
C GLU A 152 -9.15 18.24 -11.36
N LEU A 153 -8.98 17.33 -10.39
CA LEU A 153 -9.51 17.52 -9.05
C LEU A 153 -8.73 18.59 -8.29
N LEU A 154 -7.41 18.66 -8.44
CA LEU A 154 -6.57 19.68 -7.83
C LEU A 154 -6.83 21.06 -8.46
N ALA A 155 -6.89 21.13 -9.79
CA ALA A 155 -7.17 22.37 -10.52
C ALA A 155 -8.56 22.96 -10.18
N ALA A 156 -9.57 22.12 -9.91
CA ALA A 156 -10.90 22.58 -9.53
C ALA A 156 -10.99 23.19 -8.12
N ASN A 157 -10.00 22.95 -7.24
CA ASN A 157 -9.96 23.48 -5.89
C ASN A 157 -9.05 24.72 -5.73
N GLU A 158 -8.42 25.18 -6.81
CA GLU A 158 -7.62 26.41 -6.83
C GLU A 158 -8.49 27.57 -7.35
N PRO A 159 -8.72 28.65 -6.56
CA PRO A 159 -9.62 29.75 -6.91
C PRO A 159 -9.05 30.79 -7.88
#